data_AF-A0A964NBH8-F1
#
_entry.id   AF-A0A964NBH8-F1
#
_cell.length_a   1.000
_cell.length_b   1.000
_cell.length_c   1.000
_cell.angle_alpha   90.00
_cell.angle_beta   90.00
_cell.angle_gamma   90.00
#
_symmetry.space_group_name_H-M   'P 1'
#
loop_
_entity.id
_entity.type
_entity.pdbx_description
1 polymer ?
#
loop_
_entity_poly.entity_id
_entity_poly.type
_entity_poly.pdbx_seq_one_letter_code
_entity_poly.pdbx_strand_id
1 'polypeptide(L)' 'MNKENASKLWKLIQEAGDYLQGQLPDHPNHPKGRNPYAHVAICVKEKFNASYKDIPDEKFDEVVKYIEFIKKNPN' A
#
# COMPACT_ATOMS: atom_id res chain seq x y z
N MET A 1 -13.36 -5.82 4.71
CA MET A 1 -13.55 -5.26 3.37
C MET A 1 -14.23 -6.34 2.57
N ASN A 2 -15.29 -6.04 1.82
CA ASN A 2 -15.95 -7.03 0.98
C ASN A 2 -15.02 -7.43 -0.18
N LYS A 3 -15.36 -8.52 -0.87
CA LYS A 3 -14.52 -9.07 -1.94
C LYS A 3 -14.28 -8.08 -3.10
N GLU A 4 -15.30 -7.31 -3.45
CA GLU A 4 -15.22 -6.33 -4.54
C GLU A 4 -14.26 -5.19 -4.20
N ASN A 5 -14.45 -4.57 -3.04
CA ASN A 5 -13.63 -3.47 -2.55
C ASN A 5 -12.19 -3.93 -2.24
N ALA A 6 -12.01 -5.12 -1.68
CA ALA A 6 -10.68 -5.69 -1.50
C ALA A 6 -9.96 -5.88 -2.85
N SER A 7 -10.68 -6.26 -3.91
CA SER A 7 -10.11 -6.40 -5.25
C SER A 7 -9.75 -5.05 -5.86
N LYS A 8 -10.56 -4.01 -5.64
CA LYS A 8 -10.24 -2.62 -6.04
C LYS A 8 -9.01 -2.09 -5.31
N LEU A 9 -8.94 -2.26 -3.98
CA LEU A 9 -7.78 -1.86 -3.19
C LEU A 9 -6.52 -2.60 -3.62
N TRP A 10 -6.62 -3.91 -3.93
CA TRP A 10 -5.48 -4.66 -4.43
C TRP A 10 -4.93 -4.08 -5.73
N LYS A 11 -5.79 -3.72 -6.68
CA LYS A 11 -5.36 -3.04 -7.91
C LYS A 11 -4.67 -1.71 -7.62
N LEU A 12 -5.21 -0.89 -6.72
CA LEU A 12 -4.59 0.37 -6.32
C LEU A 12 -3.22 0.18 -5.65
N ILE A 13 -3.07 -0.86 -4.82
CA ILE A 13 -1.77 -1.23 -4.23
C ILE A 13 -0.78 -1.65 -5.32
N GLN A 14 -1.23 -2.40 -6.33
CA GLN A 14 -0.39 -2.77 -7.47
C GLN A 14 0.05 -1.55 -8.27
N GLU A 15 -0.88 -0.67 -8.63
CA GLU A 15 -0.58 0.57 -9.36
C GLU A 15 0.37 1.50 -8.59
N ALA A 16 0.19 1.62 -7.27
CA ALA A 16 1.11 2.36 -6.41
C ALA A 16 2.48 1.69 -6.34
N GLY A 17 2.53 0.36 -6.26
CA GLY A 17 3.77 -0.41 -6.26
C GLY A 17 4.55 -0.27 -7.57
N ASP A 18 3.86 -0.38 -8.71
CA ASP A 18 4.43 -0.15 -10.05
C ASP A 18 5.02 1.26 -10.14
N TYR A 19 4.27 2.26 -9.67
CA TYR A 19 4.75 3.65 -9.64
C TYR A 19 6.01 3.77 -8.79
N LEU A 20 6.02 3.24 -7.57
CA LEU A 20 7.11 3.39 -6.60
C LEU A 20 8.36 2.55 -6.92
N GLN A 21 8.37 1.80 -8.03
CA GLN A 21 9.52 1.02 -8.44
C GLN A 21 10.76 1.89 -8.63
N GLY A 22 11.81 1.62 -7.86
CA GLY A 22 13.05 2.40 -7.87
C GLY A 22 12.96 3.79 -7.19
N GLN A 23 11.82 4.13 -6.58
CA GLN A 23 11.63 5.41 -5.89
C GLN A 23 11.74 5.31 -4.37
N LEU A 24 11.75 4.10 -3.81
CA LEU A 24 11.90 3.89 -2.37
C LEU A 24 13.35 4.05 -1.93
N PRO A 25 13.61 4.60 -0.72
CA PRO A 25 14.96 4.79 -0.24
C PRO A 25 15.67 3.47 0.05
N ASP A 26 16.98 3.48 -0.14
CA ASP A 26 17.84 2.33 0.13
C ASP A 26 17.79 1.93 1.61
N HIS A 27 18.07 0.65 1.87
CA HIS A 27 18.15 0.11 3.22
C HIS A 27 19.19 -1.00 3.27
N PRO A 28 20.06 -1.07 4.30
CA PRO A 28 21.12 -2.09 4.38
C PRO A 28 20.59 -3.53 4.33
N ASN A 29 19.41 -3.78 4.90
CA ASN A 29 18.75 -5.09 4.87
C ASN A 29 18.10 -5.44 3.51
N HIS A 30 18.09 -4.50 2.56
CA HIS A 30 17.52 -4.67 1.22
C HIS A 30 18.56 -4.32 0.14
N PRO A 31 19.61 -5.15 -0.01
CA PRO A 31 20.73 -4.87 -0.92
C PRO A 31 20.36 -4.85 -2.42
N LYS A 32 19.13 -5.26 -2.77
CA LYS A 32 18.60 -5.22 -4.15
C LYS A 32 17.44 -4.23 -4.30
N GLY A 33 17.29 -3.30 -3.37
CA GLY A 33 16.16 -2.38 -3.28
C GLY A 33 14.96 -2.96 -2.51
N ARG A 34 14.06 -2.07 -2.08
CA ARG A 34 12.82 -2.44 -1.38
C ARG A 34 11.75 -2.92 -2.37
N ASN A 35 10.91 -3.87 -1.94
CA ASN A 35 9.74 -4.29 -2.71
C ASN A 35 8.60 -3.25 -2.52
N PRO A 36 8.21 -2.50 -3.56
CA PRO A 36 7.23 -1.43 -3.40
C PRO A 36 5.82 -1.90 -3.08
N TYR A 37 5.38 -3.04 -3.64
CA TYR A 37 4.06 -3.61 -3.35
C TYR A 37 3.95 -4.02 -1.88
N ALA A 38 4.99 -4.68 -1.37
CA ALA A 38 5.06 -5.07 0.03
C ALA A 38 5.09 -3.83 0.94
N HIS A 39 5.86 -2.81 0.57
CA HIS A 39 5.91 -1.54 1.30
C HIS A 39 4.53 -0.90 1.43
N VAL A 40 3.79 -0.70 0.33
CA VAL A 40 2.44 -0.10 0.37
C VAL A 40 1.50 -0.93 1.26
N ALA A 41 1.51 -2.26 1.11
CA ALA A 41 0.65 -3.14 1.90
C ALA A 41 0.99 -3.10 3.40
N ILE A 42 2.28 -3.02 3.76
CA ILE A 42 2.74 -2.88 5.15
C ILE A 42 2.32 -1.53 5.71
N CYS A 43 2.52 -0.43 4.99
CA CYS A 43 2.10 0.89 5.44
C CYS A 43 0.59 0.95 5.71
N VAL A 44 -0.24 0.35 4.84
CA VAL A 44 -1.69 0.23 5.09
C VAL A 44 -1.95 -0.59 6.35
N LYS A 45 -1.28 -1.73 6.51
CA LYS A 45 -1.44 -2.58 7.70
C LYS A 45 -1.09 -1.84 8.99
N GLU A 46 0.00 -1.09 9.01
CA GLU A 46 0.45 -0.32 10.17
C GLU A 46 -0.50 0.84 10.48
N LYS A 47 -0.97 1.56 9.45
CA LYS A 47 -1.88 2.71 9.62
C LYS A 47 -3.25 2.30 10.17
N PHE A 48 -3.80 1.20 9.69
CA PHE A 48 -5.16 0.74 10.04
C PHE A 48 -5.17 -0.39 11.07
N ASN A 49 -3.99 -0.84 11.51
CA ASN A 49 -3.78 -1.99 12.39
C ASN A 49 -4.47 -3.28 11.88
N ALA A 50 -4.66 -3.39 10.57
CA ALA A 50 -5.38 -4.47 9.91
C ALA A 50 -4.96 -4.56 8.44
N SER A 51 -4.98 -5.76 7.85
CA SER A 51 -4.72 -5.89 6.42
C SER A 51 -5.82 -5.19 5.61
N TYR A 52 -5.52 -4.74 4.39
CA TYR A 52 -6.52 -4.06 3.54
C TYR A 52 -7.81 -4.87 3.29
N LYS A 53 -7.74 -6.21 3.44
CA LYS A 53 -8.89 -7.12 3.32
C LYS A 53 -9.77 -7.12 4.57
N ASP A 54 -9.19 -6.85 5.73
CA ASP A 54 -9.85 -6.93 7.03
C ASP A 54 -10.43 -5.57 7.49
N ILE A 55 -10.05 -4.48 6.83
CA ILE A 55 -10.58 -3.13 7.12
C ILE A 55 -12.08 -3.06 6.75
N PRO A 56 -12.97 -2.47 7.57
CA PRO A 56 -14.39 -2.30 7.23
C PRO A 56 -14.62 -1.54 5.92
N ASP A 57 -15.66 -1.90 5.16
CA ASP A 57 -15.97 -1.26 3.86
C ASP A 57 -16.23 0.24 3.95
N GLU A 58 -16.74 0.72 5.09
CA GLU A 58 -16.97 2.15 5.36
C GLU A 58 -15.67 2.98 5.30
N LYS A 59 -14.51 2.34 5.49
CA LYS A 59 -13.20 2.99 5.41
C LYS A 59 -12.54 2.89 4.04
N PHE A 60 -13.23 2.35 3.03
CA PHE A 60 -12.66 2.16 1.69
C PHE A 60 -11.99 3.44 1.16
N ASP A 61 -12.69 4.57 1.18
CA ASP A 61 -12.16 5.86 0.69
C ASP A 61 -10.97 6.36 1.50
N GLU A 62 -10.93 6.07 2.81
CA GLU A 62 -9.79 6.42 3.67
C GLU A 62 -8.55 5.62 3.27
N VAL A 63 -8.71 4.32 3.00
CA VAL A 63 -7.62 3.46 2.51
C VAL A 63 -7.14 3.92 1.14
N VAL A 64 -8.04 4.26 0.21
CA VAL A 64 -7.67 4.80 -1.11
C VAL A 64 -6.83 6.08 -0.97
N LYS A 65 -7.30 7.04 -0.16
CA LYS A 65 -6.56 8.30 0.09
C LYS A 65 -5.19 8.04 0.69
N TYR A 66 -5.08 7.06 1.58
CA TYR A 66 -3.80 6.72 2.21
C TYR A 66 -2.84 6.03 1.23
N ILE A 67 -3.32 5.16 0.34
CA ILE A 67 -2.49 4.58 -0.74
C ILE A 67 -1.94 5.70 -1.65
N GLU A 68 -2.79 6.65 -2.05
CA GLU A 68 -2.35 7.82 -2.83
C GLU A 68 -1.36 8.71 -2.07
N PHE A 69 -1.49 8.81 -0.75
CA PHE A 69 -0.53 9.51 0.10
C PHE A 69 0.84 8.81 0.08
N ILE A 70 0.89 7.48 0.27
CA ILE A 70 2.15 6.70 0.21
C ILE A 70 2.83 6.90 -1.15
N LYS A 71 2.06 6.80 -2.24
CA LYS A 71 2.55 7.00 -3.61
C LYS A 71 3.23 8.36 -3.84
N LYS A 72 2.74 9.42 -3.18
CA LYS A 72 3.30 10.78 -3.29
C LYS A 72 4.42 11.07 -2.29
N ASN A 73 4.64 10.20 -1.31
CA ASN A 73 5.60 10.39 -0.22
C ASN A 73 6.41 9.09 0.00
N PRO A 74 7.27 8.71 -0.96
CA PRO A 74 8.13 7.53 -0.81
C PRO A 74 9.09 7.72 0.38
N ASN A 75 9.06 6.79 1.35
CA ASN A 75 9.89 6.81 2.57
C ASN A 75 10.31 5.40 3.01
#